data_AF-A0A1D8URZ0-F1
#
_entry.id   AF-A0A1D8URZ0-F1
#
_cell.length_a   1.000
_cell.length_b   1.000
_cell.length_c   1.000
_cell.angle_alpha   90.00
_cell.angle_beta   90.00
_cell.angle_gamma   90.00
#
_symmetry.space_group_name_H-M   'P 1'
#
loop_
_entity.id
_entity.type
_entity.pdbx_description
1 polymer ?
#
loop_
_entity_poly.entity_id
_entity_poly.type
_entity_poly.pdbx_seq_one_letter_code
_entity_poly.pdbx_strand_id
1 'polypeptide(L)'
;MHKMLADGELKTGQDFYEAAFIEQHGENSDDFLQAHILAMASLAKGYAKARWISAATLDRYLQSIQQPQVFGTQASVATDPRSHSAGTPTMEPFNPALIPDSLRNALGVISHQERRRKFAQGDFKSSLEGN
;
A
#
# COMPACT_ATOMS: atom_id res chain seq x y z
N MET A 1 2.50 17.61 6.92
CA MET A 1 3.54 17.11 6.00
C MET A 1 4.21 18.22 5.18
N HIS A 2 3.48 18.99 4.36
CA HIS A 2 4.06 19.98 3.43
C HIS A 2 5.10 20.94 4.02
N LYS A 3 4.86 21.50 5.21
CA LYS A 3 5.83 22.39 5.86
C LYS A 3 7.15 21.68 6.21
N MET A 4 7.07 20.48 6.79
CA MET A 4 8.26 19.68 7.15
C MET A 4 9.08 19.32 5.90
N LEU A 5 8.41 19.06 4.76
CA LEU A 5 9.08 18.82 3.49
C LEU A 5 9.76 20.07 2.94
N ALA A 6 9.07 21.21 2.96
CA ALA A 6 9.60 22.48 2.49
C ALA A 6 10.79 22.97 3.32
N ASP A 7 10.74 22.77 4.65
CA ASP A 7 11.80 23.12 5.59
C ASP A 7 12.92 22.05 5.61
N GLY A 8 12.74 20.96 4.86
CA GLY A 8 13.71 19.89 4.70
C GLY A 8 13.96 19.09 5.98
N GLU A 9 12.97 18.96 6.85
CA GLU A 9 13.12 18.36 8.18
C GLU A 9 13.33 16.83 8.14
N LEU A 10 12.88 16.15 7.08
CA LEU A 10 13.12 14.71 6.88
C LEU A 10 14.52 14.48 6.29
N LYS A 11 15.37 13.72 6.99
CA LYS A 11 16.79 13.52 6.63
C LYS A 11 17.14 12.08 6.37
N THR A 12 16.66 11.18 7.22
CA THR A 12 16.98 9.75 7.22
C THR A 12 15.92 8.94 6.47
N GLY A 13 16.27 7.73 6.05
CA GLY A 13 15.27 6.84 5.47
C GLY A 13 14.15 6.50 6.45
N GLN A 14 14.41 6.47 7.76
CA GLN A 14 13.37 6.27 8.77
C GLN A 14 12.39 7.45 8.82
N ASP A 15 12.87 8.69 8.74
CA ASP A 15 12.00 9.89 8.76
C ASP A 15 11.01 9.84 7.59
N PHE A 16 11.49 9.50 6.39
CA PHE A 16 10.65 9.34 5.21
C PHE A 16 9.68 8.15 5.31
N TYR A 17 10.09 7.06 5.96
CA TYR A 17 9.24 5.90 6.21
C TYR A 17 8.07 6.25 7.12
N GLU A 18 8.35 6.91 8.25
CA GLU A 18 7.35 7.35 9.22
C GLU A 18 6.39 8.37 8.57
N ALA A 19 6.94 9.31 7.79
CA ALA A 19 6.15 10.25 7.02
C ALA A 19 5.20 9.54 6.02
N ALA A 20 5.69 8.53 5.29
CA ALA A 20 4.85 7.74 4.38
C ALA A 20 3.72 7.00 5.12
N PHE A 21 4.00 6.48 6.31
CA PHE A 21 3.01 5.81 7.15
C PHE A 21 1.93 6.75 7.71
N ILE A 22 2.28 8.01 7.96
CA ILE A 22 1.32 9.05 8.32
C ILE A 22 0.48 9.41 7.08
N GLU A 23 1.14 9.75 5.98
CA GLU A 23 0.49 10.29 4.78
C GLU A 23 -0.44 9.27 4.08
N GLN A 24 -0.17 7.96 4.18
CA GLN A 24 -1.06 6.93 3.60
C GLN A 24 -2.49 6.91 4.19
N HIS A 25 -2.74 7.63 5.29
CA HIS A 25 -4.05 7.78 5.91
C HIS A 25 -4.77 9.05 5.46
N GLY A 26 -4.26 9.75 4.43
CA GLY A 26 -4.97 10.83 3.77
C GLY A 26 -6.26 10.38 3.08
N GLU A 27 -6.95 11.34 2.50
CA GLU A 27 -8.32 11.17 2.01
C GLU A 27 -8.42 11.19 0.47
N ASN A 28 -7.38 11.69 -0.21
CA ASN A 28 -7.39 11.88 -1.66
C ASN A 28 -6.20 11.22 -2.35
N SER A 29 -6.23 11.22 -3.68
CA SER A 29 -5.19 10.62 -4.52
C SER A 29 -3.81 11.25 -4.34
N ASP A 30 -3.74 12.56 -4.09
CA ASP A 30 -2.48 13.28 -3.93
C ASP A 30 -1.80 12.89 -2.61
N ASP A 31 -2.57 12.64 -1.55
CA ASP A 31 -2.05 12.14 -0.28
C ASP A 31 -1.42 10.75 -0.46
N PHE A 32 -2.11 9.83 -1.15
CA PHE A 32 -1.55 8.50 -1.44
C PHE A 32 -0.32 8.54 -2.35
N LEU A 33 -0.32 9.45 -3.34
CA LEU A 33 0.83 9.66 -4.21
C LEU A 33 2.02 10.25 -3.42
N GLN A 34 1.77 11.21 -2.54
CA GLN A 34 2.79 11.78 -1.66
C GLN A 34 3.36 10.70 -0.72
N ALA A 35 2.49 9.88 -0.12
CA ALA A 35 2.91 8.73 0.69
C ALA A 35 3.81 7.76 -0.09
N HIS A 36 3.49 7.49 -1.35
CA HIS A 36 4.33 6.65 -2.21
C HIS A 36 5.69 7.28 -2.50
N ILE A 37 5.73 8.58 -2.81
CA ILE A 37 6.99 9.31 -3.04
C ILE A 37 7.87 9.30 -1.78
N LEU A 38 7.29 9.49 -0.59
CA LEU A 38 7.98 9.40 0.68
C LEU A 38 8.57 8.00 0.92
N ALA A 39 7.79 6.95 0.64
CA ALA A 39 8.26 5.57 0.75
C ALA A 39 9.43 5.28 -0.22
N MET A 40 9.38 5.81 -1.45
CA MET A 40 10.50 5.70 -2.39
C MET A 40 11.74 6.45 -1.91
N ALA A 41 11.59 7.66 -1.35
CA ALA A 41 12.70 8.41 -0.76
C ALA A 41 13.35 7.65 0.40
N SER A 42 12.53 7.00 1.24
CA SER A 42 12.99 6.12 2.32
C SER A 42 13.84 4.95 1.79
N LEU A 43 13.37 4.28 0.74
CA LEU A 43 14.11 3.19 0.07
C LEU A 43 15.42 3.67 -0.54
N ALA A 44 15.42 4.83 -1.22
CA ALA A 44 16.61 5.44 -1.80
C ALA A 44 17.67 5.80 -0.75
N LYS A 45 17.25 6.02 0.50
CA LYS A 45 18.11 6.23 1.67
C LYS A 45 18.54 4.93 2.37
N GLY A 46 18.20 3.77 1.80
CA GLY A 46 18.61 2.45 2.29
C GLY A 46 17.74 1.86 3.39
N TYR A 47 16.57 2.43 3.70
CA TYR A 47 15.72 1.92 4.77
C TYR A 47 14.80 0.81 4.27
N ALA A 48 15.29 -0.43 4.37
CA ALA A 48 14.62 -1.62 3.81
C ALA A 48 13.20 -1.88 4.34
N LYS A 49 12.85 -1.41 5.55
CA LYS A 49 11.49 -1.54 6.10
C LYS A 49 10.43 -0.80 5.26
N ALA A 50 10.85 0.16 4.42
CA ALA A 50 9.93 0.89 3.54
C ALA A 50 9.41 0.08 2.34
N ARG A 51 9.89 -1.15 2.14
CA ARG A 51 9.49 -2.01 1.02
C ARG A 51 7.97 -2.18 0.94
N TRP A 52 7.34 -2.68 1.99
CA TRP A 52 5.90 -2.97 1.95
C TRP A 52 5.06 -1.69 1.82
N ILE A 53 5.38 -0.63 2.56
CA ILE A 53 4.63 0.63 2.48
C ILE A 53 4.75 1.28 1.10
N SER A 54 5.88 1.12 0.40
CA SER A 54 6.01 1.60 -0.99
C SER A 54 5.03 0.91 -1.95
N ALA A 55 4.79 -0.40 -1.78
CA ALA A 55 3.81 -1.16 -2.55
C ALA A 55 2.37 -0.79 -2.14
N ALA A 56 2.11 -0.69 -0.84
CA ALA A 56 0.78 -0.42 -0.31
C ALA A 56 0.25 0.98 -0.68
N THR A 57 1.12 1.98 -0.66
CA THR A 57 0.77 3.36 -1.07
C THR A 57 0.50 3.47 -2.56
N LEU A 58 1.24 2.75 -3.41
CA LEU A 58 0.96 2.69 -4.85
C LEU A 58 -0.40 2.04 -5.14
N ASP A 59 -0.73 0.92 -4.49
CA ASP A 59 -2.04 0.29 -4.67
C ASP A 59 -3.18 1.22 -4.23
N ARG A 60 -3.03 1.98 -3.13
CA ARG A 60 -4.02 2.99 -2.71
C ARG A 60 -4.17 4.11 -3.73
N TYR A 61 -3.06 4.62 -4.24
CA TYR A 61 -3.07 5.63 -5.30
C TYR A 61 -3.85 5.10 -6.52
N LEU A 62 -3.50 3.91 -7.02
CA LEU A 62 -4.18 3.29 -8.16
C LEU A 62 -5.69 3.13 -7.91
N GLN A 63 -6.10 2.61 -6.76
CA GLN A 63 -7.51 2.48 -6.42
C GLN A 63 -8.22 3.84 -6.36
N SER A 64 -7.59 4.87 -5.78
CA SER A 64 -8.17 6.21 -5.68
C SER A 64 -8.47 6.84 -7.04
N ILE A 65 -7.69 6.47 -8.07
CA ILE A 65 -7.87 6.91 -9.46
C ILE A 65 -8.58 5.86 -10.33
N GLN A 66 -9.26 4.89 -9.69
CA GLN A 66 -10.08 3.86 -10.35
C GLN A 66 -9.29 2.92 -11.28
N GLN A 67 -8.00 2.73 -11.00
CA GLN A 67 -7.13 1.77 -11.67
C GLN A 67 -7.01 0.47 -10.86
N PRO A 68 -6.75 -0.68 -11.52
CA PRO A 68 -6.45 -1.93 -10.82
C PRO A 68 -5.21 -1.78 -9.95
N GLN A 69 -5.27 -2.29 -8.73
CA GLN A 69 -4.08 -2.45 -7.89
C GLN A 69 -3.16 -3.53 -8.49
N VAL A 70 -1.88 -3.55 -8.11
CA VAL A 70 -0.87 -4.45 -8.71
C VAL A 70 -0.18 -5.33 -7.68
N PHE A 71 -0.20 -4.94 -6.40
CA PHE A 71 0.32 -5.76 -5.31
C PHE A 71 -0.79 -6.50 -4.54
N GLY A 72 -2.04 -6.09 -4.61
CA GLY A 72 -3.12 -6.76 -3.86
C GLY A 72 -3.04 -6.48 -2.36
N THR A 73 -2.47 -5.33 -1.98
CA THR A 73 -2.29 -4.92 -0.58
C THR A 73 -3.56 -4.35 0.02
N GLN A 74 -4.47 -3.82 -0.79
CA GLN A 74 -5.72 -3.22 -0.34
C GLN A 74 -6.86 -4.22 -0.41
N ALA A 75 -7.66 -4.26 0.67
CA ALA A 75 -8.93 -4.96 0.71
C ALA A 75 -10.03 -3.90 0.88
N SER A 76 -11.04 -3.94 0.02
CA SER A 76 -12.21 -3.06 0.10
C SER A 76 -13.45 -3.88 0.45
N VAL A 77 -14.40 -3.23 1.11
CA VAL A 77 -15.72 -3.80 1.39
C VAL A 77 -16.75 -2.89 0.74
N ALA A 78 -17.47 -3.38 -0.25
CA ALA A 78 -18.58 -2.64 -0.82
C ALA A 78 -19.77 -2.70 0.14
N THR A 79 -20.31 -1.56 0.53
CA THR A 79 -21.58 -1.51 1.27
C THR A 79 -22.73 -1.64 0.28
N ASP A 80 -23.68 -2.54 0.54
CA ASP A 80 -24.90 -2.59 -0.26
C ASP A 80 -25.74 -1.34 0.02
N PRO A 81 -25.99 -0.48 -0.99
CA PRO A 81 -26.72 0.77 -0.80
C PRO A 81 -28.18 0.58 -0.38
N ARG A 82 -28.77 -0.61 -0.57
CA ARG A 82 -30.15 -0.90 -0.16
C ARG A 82 -30.23 -1.39 1.28
N SER A 83 -29.38 -2.36 1.65
CA SER A 83 -29.42 -2.98 2.97
C SER A 83 -28.50 -2.31 4.00
N HIS A 84 -27.59 -1.42 3.56
CA HIS A 84 -26.49 -0.87 4.37
C HIS A 84 -25.63 -1.95 5.03
N SER A 85 -25.70 -3.19 4.54
CA SER A 85 -24.89 -4.29 5.03
C SER A 85 -23.52 -4.26 4.36
N ALA A 86 -22.50 -4.61 5.12
CA ALA A 86 -21.16 -4.83 4.59
C ALA A 86 -21.18 -6.02 3.63
N GLY A 87 -20.75 -5.78 2.40
CA GLY A 87 -20.57 -6.84 1.41
C GLY A 87 -19.38 -7.74 1.73
N THR A 88 -19.10 -8.67 0.83
CA THR A 88 -17.91 -9.51 0.93
C THR A 88 -16.66 -8.67 0.65
N PRO A 89 -15.62 -8.76 1.49
CA PRO A 89 -14.33 -8.14 1.20
C PRO A 89 -13.80 -8.58 -0.17
N THR A 90 -13.19 -7.66 -0.91
CA THR A 90 -12.56 -7.94 -2.20
C THR A 90 -11.19 -7.26 -2.32
N MET A 91 -10.32 -7.81 -3.16
CA MET A 91 -9.10 -7.13 -3.64
C MET A 91 -9.31 -6.51 -5.03
N GLU A 92 -10.47 -6.69 -5.64
CA GLU A 92 -10.73 -6.17 -6.98
C GLU A 92 -10.94 -4.65 -6.98
N PRO A 93 -10.54 -3.95 -8.07
CA PRO A 93 -9.85 -4.47 -9.25
C PRO A 93 -8.36 -4.77 -8.98
N PHE A 94 -7.88 -5.95 -9.39
CA PHE A 94 -6.50 -6.42 -9.20
C PHE A 94 -5.90 -6.97 -10.50
N ASN A 95 -4.72 -6.48 -10.89
CA ASN A 95 -3.95 -7.03 -12.01
C ASN A 95 -2.76 -7.87 -11.50
N PRO A 96 -2.93 -9.19 -11.33
CA PRO A 96 -1.85 -10.05 -10.84
C PRO A 96 -0.80 -10.41 -11.90
N ALA A 97 -1.02 -10.09 -13.17
CA ALA A 97 -0.11 -10.47 -14.26
C ALA A 97 1.06 -9.51 -14.44
N LEU A 98 1.00 -8.31 -13.86
CA LEU A 98 1.98 -7.25 -14.10
C LEU A 98 3.37 -7.56 -13.53
N ILE A 99 3.42 -8.21 -12.36
CA ILE A 99 4.67 -8.47 -11.63
C ILE A 99 4.74 -9.93 -11.16
N PRO A 100 5.91 -10.59 -11.27
CA PRO A 100 6.11 -11.92 -10.70
C PRO A 100 6.28 -11.88 -9.18
N ASP A 101 6.11 -13.03 -8.52
CA ASP A 101 6.31 -13.19 -7.07
C ASP A 101 7.71 -12.77 -6.59
N SER A 102 8.74 -12.88 -7.45
CA SER A 102 10.09 -12.41 -7.11
C SER A 102 10.15 -10.90 -6.85
N LEU A 103 9.45 -10.09 -7.66
CA LEU A 103 9.36 -8.64 -7.45
C LEU A 103 8.46 -8.30 -6.26
N ARG A 104 7.37 -9.05 -6.06
CA ARG A 104 6.50 -8.89 -4.88
C ARG A 104 7.31 -9.07 -3.60
N ASN A 105 8.09 -10.15 -3.53
CA ASN A 105 8.92 -10.46 -2.36
C ASN A 105 10.02 -9.42 -2.15
N ALA A 106 10.64 -8.92 -3.22
CA ALA A 106 11.64 -7.84 -3.13
C ALA A 106 11.06 -6.56 -2.52
N LEU A 107 9.76 -6.32 -2.70
CA LEU A 107 8.99 -5.22 -2.13
C LEU A 107 8.26 -5.60 -0.83
N GLY A 108 8.63 -6.71 -0.20
CA GLY A 108 8.08 -7.09 1.11
C GLY A 108 6.62 -7.54 1.06
N VAL A 109 6.09 -7.89 -0.12
CA VAL A 109 4.72 -8.37 -0.33
C VAL A 109 4.73 -9.87 -0.55
N ILE A 110 3.85 -10.60 0.12
CA ILE A 110 3.70 -12.05 -0.02
C ILE A 110 3.30 -12.48 -1.45
N SER A 111 3.55 -13.75 -1.76
CA SER A 111 3.18 -14.35 -3.05
C SER A 111 1.68 -14.27 -3.34
N HIS A 112 1.30 -14.33 -4.63
CA HIS A 112 -0.11 -14.40 -5.02
C HIS A 112 -0.87 -15.58 -4.38
N GLN A 113 -0.22 -16.75 -4.30
CA GLN A 113 -0.83 -17.94 -3.70
C GLN A 113 -1.09 -17.72 -2.20
N GLU A 114 -0.11 -17.21 -1.47
CA GLU A 114 -0.25 -16.94 -0.04
C GLU A 114 -1.28 -15.85 0.22
N ARG A 115 -1.28 -14.78 -0.60
CA ARG A 115 -2.26 -13.70 -0.47
C ARG A 115 -3.69 -14.21 -0.60
N ARG A 116 -3.97 -15.04 -1.62
CA ARG A 116 -5.30 -15.66 -1.81
C ARG A 116 -5.69 -16.55 -0.63
N ARG A 117 -4.74 -17.35 -0.13
CA ARG A 117 -4.97 -18.22 1.04
C ARG A 117 -5.35 -17.40 2.28
N LYS A 118 -4.57 -16.37 2.62
CA LYS A 118 -4.82 -15.49 3.77
C LYS A 118 -6.17 -14.77 3.63
N PHE A 119 -6.45 -14.23 2.44
CA PHE A 119 -7.71 -13.56 2.16
C PHE A 119 -8.93 -14.47 2.38
N ALA A 120 -8.86 -15.71 1.89
CA ALA A 120 -9.92 -16.71 2.09
C ALA A 120 -10.14 -17.11 3.57
N GLN A 121 -9.16 -16.84 4.43
CA GLN A 121 -9.21 -17.08 5.88
C GLN A 121 -9.61 -15.82 6.67
N GLY A 122 -9.90 -14.71 6.00
CA GLY A 122 -10.15 -13.42 6.65
C GLY A 122 -8.90 -12.72 7.19
N ASP A 123 -7.70 -13.20 6.84
CA ASP A 123 -6.43 -12.52 7.11
C ASP A 123 -6.10 -11.58 5.94
N PHE A 124 -6.18 -10.27 6.19
CA PHE A 124 -5.93 -9.26 5.16
C PHE A 124 -4.46 -8.81 5.10
N LYS A 125 -3.58 -9.37 5.93
CA LYS A 125 -2.15 -9.05 5.90
C LYS A 125 -1.54 -9.47 4.56
N SER A 126 -0.72 -8.58 4.00
CA SER A 126 -0.05 -8.74 2.70
C SER A 126 1.47 -8.61 2.78
N SER A 127 2.02 -8.29 3.95
CA SER A 127 3.45 -8.13 4.19
C SER A 127 4.15 -9.45 4.48
N LEU A 128 5.40 -9.59 4.02
CA LEU A 128 6.28 -10.71 4.36
C LEU A 128 6.77 -10.65 5.81
N GLU A 129 6.93 -9.44 6.34
CA GLU A 129 7.31 -9.18 7.72
C GLU A 129 6.09 -8.62 8.48
N GLY A 130 5.97 -8.91 9.78
CA GLY A 130 4.90 -8.33 10.58
C GLY A 130 5.06 -6.80 10.64
N ASN A 131 4.08 -6.06 10.13
CA ASN A 131 4.01 -4.60 10.29
C ASN A 131 3.93 -4.21 11.76
#